data_AF-A0A522YFF2-F1
#
_entry.id   AF-A0A522YFF2-F1
#
_cell.length_a   1.000
_cell.length_b   1.000
_cell.length_c   1.000
_cell.angle_alpha   90.00
_cell.angle_beta   90.00
_cell.angle_gamma   90.00
#
_symmetry.space_group_name_H-M   'P 1'
#
loop_
_entity.id
_entity.type
_entity.pdbx_description
1 polymer ?
#
loop_
_entity_poly.entity_id
_entity_poly.type
_entity_poly.pdbx_seq_one_letter_code
_entity_poly.pdbx_strand_id
1 'polypeptide(L)'
;MAKVDKLLATLRGEAPPEEAPAPEAAPEGGGAAAVPSAEFEALKAKIAELEEKMGQMAAPPPMDMPAEPPPEEVPPSLPPEPPPTPPAAPTELTLFMQTRMELLERKLDLAQQEALRSGLLLREREEAQRKAQGEVEDLFRSMREAQRAASYDKTVREHAAAAEAKAKELEARLAMAELRMVPAEDVLRFVETEEGRAELVKRLGEQVSRAAAAGPGPSPAAPTPSTLPPAGGPVPFETLAAVLGRVSDLEKRLADSERERVRQAEERKRWEGQIAASLSTAASRFARAGGPDLLVEAALEAVVESVRRRDALQQELSAAVSALQDEPPGSQKGAELRGRLALAHKEMAELQADIDKQLALVRAWVARESGGGS
;
A
#
# COMPACT_ATOMS: atom_id res chain seq x y z
N MET A 1 4.61 27.72 7.61
CA MET A 1 3.96 26.54 7.00
C MET A 1 2.44 26.63 7.08
N ALA A 2 1.81 26.63 8.26
CA ALA A 2 0.33 26.62 8.40
C ALA A 2 -0.47 27.76 7.70
N LYS A 3 0.13 28.94 7.47
CA LYS A 3 -0.53 30.05 6.75
C LYS A 3 -0.55 29.86 5.22
N VAL A 4 0.41 29.11 4.67
CA VAL A 4 0.50 28.84 3.23
C VAL A 4 -0.50 27.74 2.86
N ASP A 5 -0.64 26.72 3.70
CA ASP A 5 -1.63 25.66 3.51
C ASP A 5 -3.06 26.21 3.55
N LYS A 6 -3.32 27.20 4.42
CA LYS A 6 -4.63 27.86 4.51
C LYS A 6 -4.96 28.69 3.27
N LEU A 7 -3.96 29.32 2.63
CA LEU A 7 -4.16 30.08 1.39
C LEU A 7 -4.35 29.17 0.17
N LEU A 8 -3.65 28.03 0.13
CA LEU A 8 -3.80 27.01 -0.91
C LEU A 8 -5.16 26.30 -0.85
N ALA A 9 -5.74 26.12 0.34
CA ALA A 9 -7.10 25.60 0.52
C ALA A 9 -8.17 26.55 -0.04
N THR A 10 -8.06 27.87 0.23
CA THR A 10 -8.96 28.88 -0.34
C THR A 10 -8.89 29.00 -1.87
N LEU A 11 -7.72 28.76 -2.47
CA LEU A 11 -7.56 28.79 -3.93
C LEU A 11 -8.13 27.53 -4.62
N ARG A 12 -8.35 26.44 -3.88
CA ARG A 12 -8.94 25.19 -4.39
C ARG A 12 -10.46 25.16 -4.34
N GLY A 13 -11.10 26.20 -3.82
CA GLY A 13 -12.56 26.26 -3.71
C GLY A 13 -13.15 25.26 -2.71
N GLU A 14 -12.34 24.71 -1.80
CA GLU A 14 -12.83 23.92 -0.68
C GLU A 14 -13.51 24.85 0.32
N ALA A 15 -14.82 24.68 0.50
CA ALA A 15 -15.56 25.37 1.54
C ALA A 15 -14.95 25.00 2.91
N PRO A 16 -14.69 25.98 3.79
CA PRO A 16 -14.15 25.69 5.11
C PRO A 16 -15.12 24.79 5.90
N PRO A 17 -14.60 23.83 6.69
CA PRO A 17 -15.43 22.89 7.41
C PRO A 17 -16.39 23.63 8.34
N GLU A 18 -17.66 23.29 8.24
CA GLU A 18 -18.76 23.79 9.05
C GLU A 18 -18.49 23.42 10.53
N GLU A 19 -18.45 24.45 11.37
CA GLU A 19 -18.15 24.37 12.80
C GLU A 19 -19.21 23.53 13.52
N ALA A 20 -18.81 22.37 14.04
CA ALA A 20 -19.67 21.53 14.88
C ALA A 20 -19.99 22.25 16.21
N PRO A 21 -21.21 22.09 16.77
CA PRO A 21 -21.59 22.75 18.02
C PRO A 21 -20.77 22.21 19.21
N ALA A 22 -20.43 23.14 20.11
CA ALA A 22 -19.54 22.96 21.24
C ALA A 22 -20.05 21.92 22.26
N PRO A 23 -19.16 21.08 22.84
CA PRO A 23 -19.47 20.31 24.03
C PRO A 23 -19.56 21.23 25.25
N GLU A 24 -20.67 21.15 25.98
CA GLU A 24 -20.88 21.78 27.29
C GLU A 24 -19.84 21.32 28.31
N ALA A 25 -19.43 22.29 29.12
CA ALA A 25 -18.31 22.26 30.05
C ALA A 25 -18.67 21.72 31.43
N ALA A 26 -17.67 21.11 32.09
CA ALA A 26 -17.14 21.44 33.44
C ALA A 26 -16.65 20.18 34.22
N PRO A 27 -15.74 20.29 35.22
CA PRO A 27 -14.87 21.41 35.59
C PRO A 27 -13.36 21.06 35.61
N GLU A 28 -12.57 22.14 35.62
CA GLU A 28 -11.13 22.18 35.83
C GLU A 28 -10.71 21.70 37.23
N GLY A 29 -9.50 21.13 37.34
CA GLY A 29 -8.94 20.78 38.64
C GLY A 29 -7.55 20.15 38.56
N GLY A 30 -6.56 20.94 38.14
CA GLY A 30 -5.14 20.92 38.54
C GLY A 30 -4.44 19.61 38.93
N GLY A 31 -3.34 19.32 38.25
CA GLY A 31 -2.30 18.47 38.80
C GLY A 31 -1.39 17.87 37.76
N ALA A 32 -0.46 18.67 37.24
CA ALA A 32 0.73 18.14 36.61
C ALA A 32 1.47 17.27 37.64
N ALA A 33 1.38 15.95 37.52
CA ALA A 33 2.31 15.05 38.17
C ALA A 33 3.41 14.75 37.15
N ALA A 34 4.53 15.45 37.32
CA ALA A 34 5.76 15.17 36.60
C ALA A 34 6.05 13.67 36.64
N VAL A 35 6.31 13.09 35.47
CA VAL A 35 7.04 11.83 35.35
C VAL A 35 8.24 11.93 36.28
N PRO A 36 8.55 10.91 37.11
CA PRO A 36 9.67 11.02 38.02
C PRO A 36 10.93 11.28 37.20
N SER A 37 11.37 12.54 37.21
CA SER A 37 12.60 13.02 36.56
C SER A 37 13.79 12.17 37.02
N ALA A 38 13.68 11.53 38.18
CA ALA A 38 14.64 10.57 38.71
C ALA A 38 14.83 9.34 37.83
N GLU A 39 13.80 8.80 37.17
CA GLU A 39 13.94 7.62 36.30
C GLU A 39 14.56 7.97 34.95
N PHE A 40 14.26 9.17 34.42
CA PHE A 40 14.87 9.67 33.20
C PHE A 40 16.31 10.16 33.41
N GLU A 41 16.60 10.77 34.56
CA GLU A 41 17.96 11.10 35.01
C GLU A 41 18.77 9.82 35.30
N ALA A 42 18.15 8.78 35.89
CA ALA A 42 18.79 7.48 36.10
C ALA A 42 19.07 6.75 34.77
N LEU A 43 18.20 6.90 33.77
CA LEU A 43 18.43 6.38 32.42
C LEU A 43 19.55 7.16 31.71
N LYS A 44 19.60 8.49 31.84
CA LYS A 44 20.71 9.31 31.33
C LYS A 44 22.04 8.97 32.02
N ALA A 45 22.03 8.76 33.34
CA ALA A 45 23.22 8.35 34.09
C ALA A 45 23.69 6.95 33.67
N LYS A 46 22.76 6.00 33.43
CA LYS A 46 23.11 4.67 32.89
C LYS A 46 23.64 4.72 31.46
N ILE A 47 23.11 5.62 30.62
CA ILE A 47 23.62 5.81 29.26
C ILE A 47 25.03 6.42 29.32
N ALA A 48 25.27 7.43 30.18
CA ALA A 48 26.59 8.00 30.37
C ALA A 48 27.60 6.99 30.95
N GLU A 49 27.20 6.14 31.90
CA GLU A 49 28.06 5.07 32.44
C GLU A 49 28.38 3.99 31.38
N LEU A 50 27.42 3.69 30.50
CA LEU A 50 27.65 2.77 29.38
C LEU A 50 28.55 3.38 28.31
N GLU A 51 28.41 4.66 28.00
CA GLU A 51 29.30 5.39 27.10
C GLU A 51 30.72 5.49 27.68
N GLU A 52 30.86 5.71 28.99
CA GLU A 52 32.16 5.71 29.67
C GLU A 52 32.79 4.31 29.69
N LYS A 53 32.02 3.26 29.97
CA LYS A 53 32.51 1.87 29.89
C LYS A 53 32.91 1.47 28.47
N MET A 54 32.19 1.92 27.45
CA MET A 54 32.62 1.70 26.06
C MET A 54 33.89 2.49 25.73
N GLY A 55 34.04 3.72 26.25
CA GLY A 55 35.26 4.51 26.11
C GLY A 55 36.48 3.85 26.77
N GLN A 56 36.30 3.25 27.95
CA GLN A 56 37.34 2.53 28.67
C GLN A 56 37.73 1.20 28.00
N MET A 57 36.81 0.54 27.29
CA MET A 57 37.11 -0.66 26.51
C MET A 57 37.68 -0.36 25.11
N ALA A 58 37.52 0.87 24.60
CA ALA A 58 38.03 1.30 23.30
C ALA A 58 39.47 1.87 23.36
N ALA A 59 40.04 2.06 24.55
CA ALA A 59 41.42 2.50 24.72
C ALA A 59 42.34 1.29 24.99
N PRO A 60 43.18 0.86 24.02
CA PRO A 60 44.20 -0.15 24.28
C PRO A 60 45.20 0.40 25.32
N PRO A 61 45.69 -0.41 26.27
CA PRO A 61 46.66 0.06 27.26
C PRO A 61 47.95 0.53 26.57
N PRO A 62 48.60 1.60 27.07
CA PRO A 62 49.91 1.99 26.58
C PRO A 62 50.90 0.85 26.84
N MET A 63 51.47 0.32 25.77
CA MET A 63 52.56 -0.65 25.82
C MET A 63 53.81 0.05 26.36
N ASP A 64 54.07 -0.08 27.66
CA ASP A 64 55.41 0.12 28.19
C ASP A 64 56.31 -0.99 27.61
N MET A 65 57.04 -0.64 26.56
CA MET A 65 58.16 -1.42 26.05
C MET A 65 59.33 -1.29 27.04
N PRO A 66 59.81 -2.37 27.66
CA PRO A 66 61.11 -2.36 28.33
C PRO A 66 62.19 -2.27 27.24
N ALA A 67 63.09 -1.30 27.41
CA ALA A 67 64.23 -1.05 26.54
C ALA A 67 65.08 -2.30 26.30
N GLU A 68 65.43 -2.53 25.03
CA GLU A 68 66.54 -3.38 24.60
C GLU A 68 67.85 -3.00 25.32
N PRO A 69 68.62 -3.97 25.85
CA PRO A 69 70.05 -3.79 26.06
C PRO A 69 70.82 -4.09 24.76
N PRO A 70 71.98 -3.44 24.54
CA PRO A 70 72.69 -3.44 23.26
C PRO A 70 73.44 -4.76 22.99
N PRO A 71 73.77 -5.06 21.72
CA PRO A 71 74.57 -6.23 21.36
C PRO A 71 76.07 -5.97 21.59
N GLU A 72 76.74 -6.86 22.32
CA GLU A 72 78.19 -6.91 22.41
C GLU A 72 78.75 -7.89 21.36
N GLU A 73 79.68 -7.40 20.55
CA GLU A 73 80.39 -8.15 19.52
C GLU A 73 81.55 -8.97 20.09
N VAL A 74 81.86 -10.07 19.37
CA VAL A 74 83.20 -10.65 19.05
C VAL A 74 83.44 -12.13 19.47
N PRO A 75 83.94 -13.01 18.56
CA PRO A 75 84.13 -14.48 18.70
C PRO A 75 85.62 -14.80 19.06
N PRO A 76 86.28 -15.98 18.81
CA PRO A 76 85.90 -17.27 18.19
C PRO A 76 86.46 -18.55 18.88
N SER A 77 86.09 -19.77 18.40
CA SER A 77 86.97 -20.94 18.13
C SER A 77 86.24 -22.32 18.16
N LEU A 78 86.85 -23.28 17.47
CA LEU A 78 86.34 -24.53 16.87
C LEU A 78 86.64 -25.81 17.75
N PRO A 79 86.31 -27.07 17.34
CA PRO A 79 85.61 -28.16 18.09
C PRO A 79 86.55 -29.23 18.73
N PRO A 80 86.07 -30.23 19.54
CA PRO A 80 85.47 -31.50 19.02
C PRO A 80 84.33 -32.12 19.89
N GLU A 81 83.56 -33.05 19.31
CA GLU A 81 82.55 -33.91 19.98
C GLU A 81 83.11 -34.76 21.14
N PRO A 82 82.32 -34.98 22.21
CA PRO A 82 82.23 -36.32 22.83
C PRO A 82 80.79 -36.67 23.32
N PRO A 83 80.55 -37.86 23.92
CA PRO A 83 79.52 -38.87 23.61
C PRO A 83 78.09 -38.53 24.11
N PRO A 84 77.04 -39.32 23.77
CA PRO A 84 75.66 -39.00 24.13
C PRO A 84 75.48 -38.93 25.65
N THR A 85 75.25 -37.72 26.15
CA THR A 85 74.86 -37.46 27.52
C THR A 85 73.34 -37.67 27.64
N PRO A 86 72.86 -38.31 28.72
CA PRO A 86 71.42 -38.50 28.96
C PRO A 86 70.71 -37.14 28.99
N PRO A 87 69.43 -37.06 28.60
CA PRO A 87 68.75 -35.78 28.39
C PRO A 87 68.86 -34.93 29.65
N ALA A 88 69.61 -33.83 29.54
CA ALA A 88 69.69 -32.84 30.60
C ALA A 88 68.26 -32.37 30.89
N ALA A 89 67.82 -32.54 32.14
CA ALA A 89 66.54 -32.01 32.57
C ALA A 89 66.51 -30.52 32.19
N PRO A 90 65.44 -30.04 31.52
CA PRO A 90 65.37 -28.66 31.08
C PRO A 90 65.62 -27.76 32.28
N THR A 91 66.65 -26.91 32.19
CA THR A 91 66.95 -25.90 33.20
C THR A 91 65.71 -25.04 33.40
N GLU A 92 65.44 -24.56 34.61
CA GLU A 92 64.22 -23.81 34.94
C GLU A 92 63.94 -22.64 33.98
N LEU A 93 65.00 -22.02 33.44
CA LEU A 93 64.91 -21.00 32.40
C LEU A 93 64.31 -21.51 31.08
N THR A 94 64.64 -22.73 30.65
CA THR A 94 64.06 -23.33 29.45
C THR A 94 62.58 -23.67 29.63
N LEU A 95 62.17 -24.13 30.81
CA LEU A 95 60.75 -24.31 31.16
C LEU A 95 60.00 -22.98 31.17
N PHE A 96 60.61 -21.92 31.71
CA PHE A 96 60.02 -20.57 31.67
C PHE A 96 59.86 -20.03 30.25
N MET A 97 60.87 -20.22 29.39
CA MET A 97 60.78 -19.80 27.98
C MET A 97 59.74 -20.61 27.20
N GLN A 98 59.64 -21.91 27.44
CA GLN A 98 58.62 -22.78 26.85
C GLN A 98 57.21 -22.35 27.28
N THR A 99 56.97 -22.16 28.58
CA THR A 99 55.67 -21.69 29.08
C THR A 99 55.31 -20.30 28.56
N ARG A 100 56.29 -19.39 28.40
CA ARG A 100 56.06 -18.08 27.78
C ARG A 100 55.73 -18.19 26.29
N MET A 101 56.41 -19.08 25.55
CA MET A 101 56.07 -19.38 24.15
C MET A 101 54.65 -19.93 24.04
N GLU A 102 54.29 -20.93 24.85
CA GLU A 102 52.94 -21.51 24.86
C GLU A 102 51.86 -20.46 25.17
N LEU A 103 52.12 -19.52 26.09
CA LEU A 103 51.20 -18.42 26.38
C LEU A 103 51.07 -17.43 25.22
N LEU A 104 52.15 -17.16 24.49
CA LEU A 104 52.12 -16.29 23.32
C LEU A 104 51.40 -16.96 22.15
N GLU A 105 51.63 -18.26 21.93
CA GLU A 105 50.92 -19.06 20.93
C GLU A 105 49.41 -19.07 21.23
N ARG A 106 49.00 -19.34 22.48
CA ARG A 106 47.59 -19.28 22.87
C ARG A 106 46.97 -17.89 22.68
N LYS A 107 47.72 -16.82 22.97
CA LYS A 107 47.23 -15.44 22.73
C LYS A 107 47.09 -15.13 21.25
N LEU A 108 48.03 -15.60 20.43
CA LEU A 108 47.98 -15.46 18.98
C LEU A 108 46.77 -16.23 18.42
N ASP A 109 46.52 -17.45 18.87
CA ASP A 109 45.36 -18.24 18.47
C ASP A 109 44.04 -17.56 18.85
N LEU A 110 43.94 -17.00 20.05
CA LEU A 110 42.76 -16.24 20.49
C LEU A 110 42.56 -14.98 19.63
N ALA A 111 43.62 -14.22 19.37
CA ALA A 111 43.54 -13.03 18.52
C ALA A 111 43.14 -13.38 17.08
N GLN A 112 43.63 -14.50 16.53
CA GLN A 112 43.21 -15.00 15.22
C GLN A 112 41.74 -15.43 15.21
N GLN A 113 41.26 -16.12 16.25
CA GLN A 113 39.86 -16.50 16.38
C GLN A 113 38.95 -15.28 16.50
N GLU A 114 39.35 -14.27 17.27
CA GLU A 114 38.62 -13.00 17.39
C GLU A 114 38.60 -12.23 16.07
N ALA A 115 39.72 -12.19 15.34
CA ALA A 115 39.78 -11.58 14.02
C ALA A 115 38.81 -12.26 13.04
N LEU A 116 38.77 -13.60 13.02
CA LEU A 116 37.83 -14.36 12.18
C LEU A 116 36.37 -14.07 12.57
N ARG A 117 36.04 -14.03 13.87
CA ARG A 117 34.70 -13.67 14.36
C ARG A 117 34.30 -12.26 13.95
N SER A 118 35.22 -11.29 14.09
CA SER A 118 34.96 -9.90 13.69
C SER A 118 34.73 -9.77 12.18
N GLY A 119 35.45 -10.56 11.37
CA GLY A 119 35.27 -10.61 9.93
C GLY A 119 33.92 -11.17 9.52
N LEU A 120 33.42 -12.19 10.22
CA LEU A 120 32.07 -12.73 10.00
C LEU A 120 30.99 -11.71 10.36
N LEU A 121 31.11 -11.05 11.52
CA LEU A 121 30.17 -10.01 11.94
C LEU A 121 30.15 -8.82 10.96
N LEU A 122 31.30 -8.46 10.38
CA LEU A 122 31.36 -7.39 9.38
C LEU A 122 30.63 -7.78 8.09
N ARG A 123 30.78 -9.03 7.63
CA ARG A 123 30.02 -9.57 6.48
C ARG A 123 28.52 -9.60 6.74
N GLU A 124 28.10 -10.06 7.92
CA GLU A 124 26.68 -10.05 8.31
C GLU A 124 26.11 -8.63 8.30
N ARG A 125 26.88 -7.63 8.76
CA ARG A 125 26.48 -6.22 8.70
C ARG A 125 26.39 -5.71 7.25
N GLU A 126 27.33 -6.06 6.38
CA GLU A 126 27.28 -5.69 4.96
C GLU A 126 26.07 -6.30 4.24
N GLU A 127 25.73 -7.56 4.53
CA GLU A 127 24.55 -8.23 4.00
C GLU A 127 23.26 -7.59 4.51
N ALA A 128 23.20 -7.27 5.81
CA ALA A 128 22.07 -6.54 6.39
C ALA A 128 21.92 -5.14 5.76
N GLN A 129 23.02 -4.45 5.50
CA GLN A 129 23.00 -3.15 4.83
C GLN A 129 22.52 -3.27 3.38
N ARG A 130 22.95 -4.28 2.62
CA ARG A 130 22.46 -4.54 1.25
C ARG A 130 20.98 -4.89 1.24
N LYS A 131 20.52 -5.69 2.20
CA LYS A 131 19.10 -6.02 2.35
C LYS A 131 18.27 -4.78 2.65
N ALA A 132 18.72 -3.95 3.59
CA ALA A 132 18.06 -2.68 3.90
C ALA A 132 18.01 -1.73 2.69
N GLN A 133 19.08 -1.68 1.88
CA GLN A 133 19.08 -0.92 0.62
C GLN A 133 18.04 -1.46 -0.38
N GLY A 134 17.94 -2.78 -0.54
CA GLY A 134 16.91 -3.41 -1.37
C GLY A 134 15.49 -3.09 -0.91
N GLU A 135 15.23 -3.18 0.41
CA GLU A 135 13.93 -2.84 1.00
C GLU A 135 13.56 -1.37 0.75
N VAL A 136 14.53 -0.44 0.82
CA VAL A 136 14.31 0.97 0.50
C VAL A 136 13.99 1.18 -0.99
N GLU A 137 14.68 0.48 -1.89
CA GLU A 137 14.40 0.55 -3.34
C GLU A 137 13.00 0.02 -3.68
N ASP A 138 12.58 -1.07 -3.04
CA ASP A 138 11.24 -1.64 -3.20
C ASP A 138 10.16 -0.71 -2.64
N LEU A 139 10.41 -0.03 -1.51
CA LEU A 139 9.53 1.03 -1.01
C LEU A 139 9.40 2.18 -2.01
N PHE A 140 10.50 2.64 -2.62
CA PHE A 140 10.43 3.68 -3.66
C PHE A 140 9.69 3.22 -4.91
N ARG A 141 9.84 1.94 -5.31
CA ARG A 141 9.10 1.36 -6.43
C ARG A 141 7.61 1.31 -6.13
N SER A 142 7.23 0.81 -4.95
CA SER A 142 5.86 0.77 -4.46
C SER A 142 5.23 2.17 -4.39
N MET A 143 5.97 3.16 -3.88
CA MET A 143 5.49 4.56 -3.82
C MET A 143 5.25 5.14 -5.23
N ARG A 144 6.12 4.85 -6.20
CA ARG A 144 5.92 5.29 -7.59
C ARG A 144 4.72 4.60 -8.25
N GLU A 145 4.51 3.32 -7.97
CA GLU A 145 3.34 2.58 -8.46
C GLU A 145 2.04 3.11 -7.84
N ALA A 146 2.02 3.39 -6.54
CA ALA A 146 0.90 4.03 -5.86
C ALA A 146 0.60 5.43 -6.43
N GLN A 147 1.63 6.23 -6.74
CA GLN A 147 1.45 7.53 -7.41
C GLN A 147 0.86 7.40 -8.81
N ARG A 148 1.32 6.41 -9.60
CA ARG A 148 0.72 6.12 -10.91
C ARG A 148 -0.73 5.68 -10.78
N ALA A 149 -1.04 4.77 -9.87
CA ALA A 149 -2.41 4.32 -9.60
C ALA A 149 -3.31 5.50 -9.21
N ALA A 150 -2.85 6.37 -8.31
CA ALA A 150 -3.59 7.58 -7.92
C ALA A 150 -3.82 8.54 -9.11
N SER A 151 -2.86 8.67 -10.02
CA SER A 151 -3.03 9.48 -11.23
C SER A 151 -4.05 8.87 -12.19
N TYR A 152 -4.07 7.54 -12.35
CA TYR A 152 -5.08 6.83 -13.14
C TYR A 152 -6.47 6.98 -12.52
N ASP A 153 -6.61 6.78 -11.21
CA ASP A 153 -7.88 6.97 -10.50
C ASP A 153 -8.43 8.38 -10.68
N LYS A 154 -7.55 9.40 -10.65
CA LYS A 154 -7.95 10.78 -10.93
C LYS A 154 -8.54 10.91 -12.34
N THR A 155 -7.86 10.38 -13.36
CA THR A 155 -8.36 10.43 -14.75
C THR A 155 -9.68 9.66 -14.92
N VAL A 156 -9.85 8.53 -14.23
CA VAL A 156 -11.09 7.75 -14.26
C VAL A 156 -12.23 8.54 -13.63
N ARG A 157 -12.00 9.21 -12.49
CA ARG A 157 -13.01 10.08 -11.86
C ARG A 157 -13.38 11.27 -12.76
N GLU A 158 -12.40 11.88 -13.43
CA GLU A 158 -12.65 12.96 -14.39
C GLU A 158 -13.50 12.47 -15.57
N HIS A 159 -13.20 11.29 -16.12
CA HIS A 159 -14.01 10.68 -17.19
C HIS A 159 -15.41 10.29 -16.72
N ALA A 160 -15.55 9.75 -15.51
CA ALA A 160 -16.84 9.42 -14.92
C ALA A 160 -17.71 10.67 -14.72
N ALA A 161 -17.13 11.75 -14.16
CA ALA A 161 -17.82 13.03 -14.01
C ALA A 161 -18.22 13.63 -15.37
N ALA A 162 -17.35 13.55 -16.38
CA ALA A 162 -17.68 14.01 -17.73
C ALA A 162 -18.79 13.18 -18.39
N ALA A 163 -18.82 11.86 -18.16
CA ALA A 163 -19.89 10.98 -18.64
C ALA A 163 -21.22 11.26 -17.94
N GLU A 164 -21.20 11.49 -16.63
CA GLU A 164 -22.39 11.85 -15.84
C GLU A 164 -22.96 13.21 -16.30
N ALA A 165 -22.11 14.20 -16.54
CA ALA A 165 -22.54 15.48 -17.09
C ALA A 165 -23.22 15.35 -18.45
N LYS A 166 -22.68 14.50 -19.34
CA LYS A 166 -23.29 14.19 -20.65
C LYS A 166 -24.62 13.44 -20.50
N ALA A 167 -24.72 12.51 -19.55
CA ALA A 167 -25.96 11.80 -19.28
C ALA A 167 -27.06 12.79 -18.83
N LYS A 168 -26.74 13.69 -17.89
CA LYS A 168 -27.65 14.77 -17.45
C LYS A 168 -28.06 15.71 -18.59
N GLU A 169 -27.13 16.05 -19.49
CA GLU A 169 -27.43 16.85 -20.68
C GLU A 169 -28.40 16.12 -21.62
N LEU A 170 -28.21 14.82 -21.85
CA LEU A 170 -29.09 14.00 -22.68
C LEU A 170 -30.46 13.80 -22.02
N GLU A 171 -30.52 13.60 -20.71
CA GLU A 171 -31.78 13.56 -19.94
C GLU A 171 -32.54 14.88 -20.07
N ALA A 172 -31.87 16.03 -19.93
CA ALA A 172 -32.49 17.34 -20.14
C ALA A 172 -33.00 17.51 -21.57
N ARG A 173 -32.26 17.03 -22.57
CA ARG A 173 -32.69 17.03 -23.99
C ARG A 173 -33.90 16.12 -24.22
N LEU A 174 -33.95 14.95 -23.59
CA LEU A 174 -35.08 14.04 -23.65
C LEU A 174 -36.31 14.65 -22.98
N ALA A 175 -36.19 15.25 -21.80
CA ALA A 175 -37.28 15.96 -21.14
C ALA A 175 -37.84 17.10 -22.03
N MET A 176 -36.97 17.86 -22.68
CA MET A 176 -37.38 18.90 -23.64
C MET A 176 -38.02 18.33 -24.91
N ALA A 177 -37.60 17.15 -25.37
CA ALA A 177 -38.19 16.46 -26.51
C ALA A 177 -39.57 15.87 -26.17
N GLU A 178 -39.72 15.28 -24.98
CA GLU A 178 -41.01 14.80 -24.44
C GLU A 178 -42.02 15.94 -24.33
N LEU A 179 -41.58 17.13 -23.89
CA LEU A 179 -42.43 18.34 -23.88
C LEU A 179 -42.88 18.78 -25.28
N ARG A 180 -42.08 18.51 -26.32
CA ARG A 180 -42.43 18.81 -27.72
C ARG A 180 -43.26 17.72 -28.38
N MET A 181 -43.27 16.51 -27.83
CA MET A 181 -43.93 15.32 -28.36
C MET A 181 -45.18 14.97 -27.54
N VAL A 182 -45.99 15.95 -27.14
CA VAL A 182 -47.36 15.64 -26.70
C VAL A 182 -48.11 15.15 -27.95
N PRO A 183 -48.62 13.90 -27.97
CA PRO A 183 -49.32 13.36 -29.13
C PRO A 183 -50.47 14.30 -29.49
N ALA A 184 -50.54 14.73 -30.75
CA ALA A 184 -51.59 15.64 -31.21
C ALA A 184 -53.00 15.08 -30.93
N GLU A 185 -53.12 13.76 -30.88
CA GLU A 185 -54.34 13.00 -30.55
C GLU A 185 -54.81 13.23 -29.11
N ASP A 186 -53.89 13.35 -28.15
CA ASP A 186 -54.23 13.64 -26.76
C ASP A 186 -54.59 15.11 -26.60
N VAL A 187 -53.86 16.02 -27.25
CA VAL A 187 -54.20 17.45 -27.25
C VAL A 187 -55.60 17.68 -27.83
N LEU A 188 -55.95 16.99 -28.92
CA LEU A 188 -57.28 17.09 -29.53
C LEU A 188 -58.38 16.59 -28.58
N ARG A 189 -58.19 15.43 -27.94
CA ARG A 189 -59.15 14.89 -26.95
C ARG A 189 -59.34 15.81 -25.74
N PHE A 190 -58.26 16.43 -25.25
CA PHE A 190 -58.34 17.36 -24.13
C PHE A 190 -58.95 18.72 -24.53
N VAL A 191 -58.80 19.16 -25.78
CA VAL A 191 -59.35 20.43 -26.26
C VAL A 191 -60.86 20.34 -26.57
N GLU A 192 -61.40 19.14 -26.78
CA GLU A 192 -62.83 18.92 -27.03
C GLU A 192 -63.72 19.16 -25.79
N THR A 193 -63.19 19.05 -24.58
CA THR A 193 -63.94 19.23 -23.32
C THR A 193 -63.36 20.36 -22.46
N GLU A 194 -64.19 21.15 -21.78
CA GLU A 194 -63.69 22.22 -20.90
C GLU A 194 -62.88 21.68 -19.72
N GLU A 195 -63.29 20.53 -19.17
CA GLU A 195 -62.57 19.83 -18.11
C GLU A 195 -61.21 19.31 -18.60
N GLY A 196 -61.15 18.79 -19.83
CA GLY A 196 -59.90 18.37 -20.46
C GLY A 196 -58.94 19.52 -20.72
N ARG A 197 -59.44 20.71 -21.07
CA ARG A 197 -58.61 21.92 -21.24
C ARG A 197 -57.99 22.35 -19.91
N ALA A 198 -58.75 22.30 -18.82
CA ALA A 198 -58.25 22.63 -17.48
C ALA A 198 -57.16 21.63 -17.01
N GLU A 199 -57.34 20.33 -17.27
CA GLU A 199 -56.32 19.32 -16.97
C GLU A 199 -55.07 19.45 -17.83
N LEU A 200 -55.21 19.79 -19.12
CA LEU A 200 -54.08 20.02 -20.01
C LEU A 200 -53.26 21.23 -19.55
N VAL A 201 -53.93 22.34 -19.19
CA VAL A 201 -53.27 23.54 -18.64
C VAL A 201 -52.57 23.23 -17.32
N LYS A 202 -53.18 22.41 -16.44
CA LYS A 202 -52.55 21.99 -15.19
C LYS A 202 -51.32 21.10 -15.43
N ARG A 203 -51.41 20.13 -16.34
CA ARG A 203 -50.26 19.26 -16.72
C ARG A 203 -49.13 20.06 -17.35
N LEU A 204 -49.44 20.97 -18.28
CA LEU A 204 -48.45 21.89 -18.86
C LEU A 204 -47.83 22.80 -17.79
N GLY A 205 -48.62 23.31 -16.85
CA GLY A 205 -48.13 24.10 -15.72
C GLY A 205 -47.18 23.32 -14.80
N GLU A 206 -47.52 22.08 -14.45
CA GLU A 206 -46.66 21.20 -13.65
C GLU A 206 -45.37 20.81 -14.39
N GLN A 207 -45.48 20.55 -15.70
CA GLN A 207 -44.34 20.23 -16.55
C GLN A 207 -43.38 21.41 -16.74
N VAL A 208 -43.90 22.63 -16.96
CA VAL A 208 -43.09 23.86 -17.02
C VAL A 208 -42.44 24.15 -15.67
N SER A 209 -43.14 23.89 -14.56
CA SER A 209 -42.58 24.07 -13.21
C SER A 209 -41.44 23.09 -12.92
N ARG A 210 -41.54 21.83 -13.36
CA ARG A 210 -40.44 20.85 -13.27
C ARG A 210 -39.25 21.22 -14.15
N ALA A 211 -39.49 21.69 -15.37
CA ALA A 211 -38.43 22.16 -16.26
C ALA A 211 -37.71 23.39 -15.70
N ALA A 212 -38.43 24.30 -15.03
CA ALA A 212 -37.86 25.45 -14.34
C ALA A 212 -37.03 25.05 -13.09
N ALA A 213 -37.45 24.00 -12.38
CA ALA A 213 -36.72 23.48 -11.22
C ALA A 213 -35.43 22.74 -11.57
N ALA A 214 -35.30 22.23 -12.81
CA ALA A 214 -34.09 21.56 -13.29
C ALA A 214 -32.90 22.53 -13.57
N GLY A 215 -33.12 23.85 -13.45
CA GLY A 215 -32.09 24.88 -13.55
C GLY A 215 -31.67 25.22 -15.00
N PRO A 216 -31.28 26.48 -15.28
CA PRO A 216 -30.84 26.88 -16.61
C PRO A 216 -29.43 26.34 -16.90
N GLY A 217 -29.33 25.22 -17.63
CA GLY A 217 -28.10 24.86 -18.31
C GLY A 217 -27.71 25.95 -19.34
N PRO A 218 -26.41 26.12 -19.66
CA PRO A 218 -25.95 27.15 -20.57
C PRO A 218 -26.70 27.02 -21.91
N SER A 219 -27.50 28.03 -22.21
CA SER A 219 -28.34 28.07 -23.40
C SER A 219 -27.44 28.04 -24.64
N PRO A 220 -27.47 26.98 -25.47
CA PRO A 220 -26.99 27.12 -26.83
C PRO A 220 -27.95 28.10 -27.52
N ALA A 221 -27.42 29.04 -28.29
CA ALA A 221 -28.22 29.94 -29.12
C ALA A 221 -29.25 29.12 -29.90
N ALA A 222 -30.53 29.35 -29.61
CA ALA A 222 -31.63 28.66 -30.28
C ALA A 222 -31.66 29.07 -31.76
N PRO A 223 -31.70 28.13 -32.71
CA PRO A 223 -32.10 28.45 -34.07
C PRO A 223 -33.55 28.94 -34.02
N THR A 224 -33.80 30.09 -34.62
CA THR A 224 -35.13 30.69 -34.78
C THR A 224 -36.11 29.66 -35.37
N PRO A 225 -37.32 29.51 -34.80
CA PRO A 225 -38.32 28.62 -35.36
C PRO A 225 -38.73 29.16 -36.74
N SER A 226 -38.45 28.39 -37.80
CA SER A 226 -39.01 28.64 -39.11
C SER A 226 -40.52 28.45 -39.03
N THR A 227 -41.23 29.56 -39.13
CA THR A 227 -42.66 29.64 -39.40
C THR A 227 -43.00 28.72 -40.58
N LEU A 228 -43.86 27.72 -40.36
CA LEU A 228 -44.43 26.90 -41.42
C LEU A 228 -45.14 27.83 -42.42
N PRO A 229 -44.76 27.83 -43.72
CA PRO A 229 -45.50 28.59 -44.72
C PRO A 229 -46.88 27.95 -44.94
N PRO A 230 -47.92 28.76 -45.21
CA PRO A 230 -49.25 28.27 -45.52
C PRO A 230 -49.22 27.34 -46.75
N ALA A 231 -49.95 26.24 -46.66
CA ALA A 231 -50.08 25.24 -47.71
C ALA A 231 -50.64 25.88 -49.00
N GLY A 232 -49.87 25.83 -50.09
CA GLY A 232 -50.38 26.11 -51.44
C GLY A 232 -49.46 26.86 -52.41
N GLY A 233 -48.29 27.35 -51.97
CA GLY A 233 -47.33 28.05 -52.86
C GLY A 233 -46.17 27.16 -53.33
N PRO A 234 -45.60 27.38 -54.53
CA PRO A 234 -44.37 26.71 -54.95
C PRO A 234 -43.26 26.99 -53.94
N VAL A 235 -42.61 25.93 -53.45
CA VAL A 235 -41.55 26.02 -52.43
C VAL A 235 -40.40 26.89 -52.98
N PRO A 236 -39.99 27.97 -52.30
CA PRO A 236 -38.90 28.81 -52.76
C PRO A 236 -37.62 27.98 -52.88
N PHE A 237 -36.89 28.13 -53.99
CA PHE A 237 -35.65 27.40 -54.29
C PHE A 237 -34.61 27.47 -53.15
N GLU A 238 -34.56 28.60 -52.43
CA GLU A 238 -33.68 28.80 -51.28
C GLU A 238 -33.97 27.82 -50.12
N THR A 239 -35.24 27.50 -49.90
CA THR A 239 -35.67 26.51 -48.91
C THR A 239 -35.18 25.11 -49.29
N LEU A 240 -35.22 24.79 -50.58
CA LEU A 240 -34.77 23.50 -51.10
C LEU A 240 -33.25 23.35 -50.97
N ALA A 241 -32.49 24.42 -51.25
CA ALA A 241 -31.04 24.44 -51.04
C ALA A 241 -30.65 24.25 -49.56
N ALA A 242 -31.37 24.90 -48.64
CA ALA A 242 -31.13 24.73 -47.20
C ALA A 242 -31.45 23.31 -46.70
N VAL A 243 -32.51 22.69 -47.22
CA VAL A 243 -32.85 21.29 -46.91
C VAL A 243 -31.78 20.34 -47.45
N LEU A 244 -31.33 20.53 -48.70
CA LEU A 244 -30.26 19.71 -49.28
C LEU A 244 -28.93 19.83 -48.51
N GLY A 245 -28.59 21.04 -48.04
CA GLY A 245 -27.42 21.25 -47.17
C GLY A 245 -27.53 20.53 -45.81
N ARG A 246 -28.73 20.47 -45.22
CA ARG A 246 -28.95 19.70 -43.99
C ARG A 246 -28.88 18.20 -44.21
N VAL A 247 -29.37 17.71 -45.35
CA VAL A 247 -29.28 16.29 -45.71
C VAL A 247 -27.82 15.88 -45.88
N SER A 248 -27.00 16.66 -46.59
CA SER A 248 -25.57 16.36 -46.75
C SER A 248 -24.79 16.41 -45.42
N ASP A 249 -25.12 17.35 -44.53
CA ASP A 249 -24.55 17.41 -43.19
C ASP A 249 -24.93 16.17 -42.34
N LEU A 250 -26.18 15.69 -42.45
CA LEU A 250 -26.63 14.48 -41.77
C LEU A 250 -25.98 13.22 -42.34
N GLU A 251 -25.84 13.12 -43.67
CA GLU A 251 -25.11 12.03 -44.32
C GLU A 251 -23.65 11.99 -43.89
N LYS A 252 -23.00 13.17 -43.78
CA LYS A 252 -21.63 13.27 -43.28
C LYS A 252 -21.52 12.84 -41.83
N ARG A 253 -22.43 13.29 -40.96
CA ARG A 253 -22.46 12.87 -39.54
C ARG A 253 -22.73 11.38 -39.39
N LEU A 254 -23.60 10.81 -40.23
CA LEU A 254 -23.85 9.36 -40.25
C LEU A 254 -22.59 8.61 -40.63
N ALA A 255 -21.92 9.00 -41.72
CA ALA A 255 -20.66 8.38 -42.16
C ALA A 255 -19.55 8.50 -41.11
N ASP A 256 -19.41 9.65 -40.45
CA ASP A 256 -18.44 9.84 -39.36
C ASP A 256 -18.79 8.98 -38.14
N SER A 257 -20.08 8.81 -37.81
CA SER A 257 -20.51 7.93 -36.73
C SER A 257 -20.24 6.45 -37.02
N GLU A 258 -20.37 6.02 -38.27
CA GLU A 258 -20.03 4.66 -38.70
C GLU A 258 -18.53 4.40 -38.63
N ARG A 259 -17.71 5.35 -39.08
CA ARG A 259 -16.24 5.28 -38.96
C ARG A 259 -15.81 5.19 -37.50
N GLU A 260 -16.44 5.96 -36.61
CA GLU A 260 -16.13 5.92 -35.19
C GLU A 260 -16.51 4.57 -34.56
N ARG A 261 -17.66 3.99 -34.93
CA ARG A 261 -18.05 2.64 -34.48
C ARG A 261 -17.06 1.58 -34.94
N VAL A 262 -16.59 1.63 -36.19
CA VAL A 262 -15.58 0.72 -36.72
C VAL A 262 -14.26 0.89 -35.95
N ARG A 263 -13.83 2.14 -35.71
CA ARG A 263 -12.63 2.43 -34.93
C ARG A 263 -12.73 1.88 -33.50
N GLN A 264 -13.84 2.09 -32.82
CA GLN A 264 -14.07 1.56 -31.47
C GLN A 264 -14.06 0.02 -31.46
N ALA A 265 -14.65 -0.63 -32.47
CA ALA A 265 -14.60 -2.08 -32.60
C ALA A 265 -13.18 -2.60 -32.81
N GLU A 266 -12.36 -1.92 -33.62
CA GLU A 266 -10.94 -2.25 -33.80
C GLU A 266 -10.11 -2.03 -32.54
N GLU A 267 -10.30 -0.90 -31.84
CA GLU A 267 -9.62 -0.61 -30.58
C GLU A 267 -9.97 -1.64 -29.51
N ARG A 268 -11.25 -2.01 -29.40
CA ARG A 268 -11.71 -3.10 -28.53
C ARG A 268 -11.04 -4.43 -28.89
N LYS A 269 -11.01 -4.79 -30.18
CA LYS A 269 -10.37 -6.03 -30.64
C LYS A 269 -8.86 -6.05 -30.32
N ARG A 270 -8.18 -4.90 -30.44
CA ARG A 270 -6.77 -4.77 -30.06
C ARG A 270 -6.56 -4.94 -28.55
N TRP A 271 -7.42 -4.31 -27.74
CA TRP A 271 -7.39 -4.44 -26.29
C TRP A 271 -7.65 -5.88 -25.83
N GLU A 272 -8.67 -6.54 -26.39
CA GLU A 272 -8.97 -7.96 -26.14
C GLU A 272 -7.78 -8.86 -26.52
N GLY A 273 -7.14 -8.60 -27.66
CA GLY A 273 -5.93 -9.30 -28.09
C GLY A 273 -4.74 -9.10 -27.14
N GLN A 274 -4.53 -7.88 -26.63
CA GLN A 274 -3.48 -7.59 -25.65
C GLN A 274 -3.72 -8.31 -24.33
N ILE A 275 -4.97 -8.33 -23.85
CA ILE A 275 -5.34 -9.07 -22.64
C ILE A 275 -5.09 -10.56 -22.82
N ALA A 276 -5.58 -11.15 -23.91
CA ALA A 276 -5.37 -12.57 -24.20
C ALA A 276 -3.87 -12.92 -24.25
N ALA A 277 -3.04 -12.09 -24.89
CA ALA A 277 -1.60 -12.29 -24.95
C ALA A 277 -0.93 -12.17 -23.57
N SER A 278 -1.36 -11.20 -22.75
CA SER A 278 -0.86 -11.02 -21.38
C SER A 278 -1.23 -12.20 -20.48
N LEU A 279 -2.45 -12.70 -20.58
CA LEU A 279 -2.93 -13.87 -19.83
C LEU A 279 -2.21 -15.15 -20.28
N SER A 280 -1.99 -15.34 -21.59
CA SER A 280 -1.20 -16.47 -22.10
C SER A 280 0.26 -16.43 -21.63
N THR A 281 0.85 -15.23 -21.57
CA THR A 281 2.22 -15.05 -21.06
C THR A 281 2.28 -15.34 -19.56
N ALA A 282 1.30 -14.84 -18.79
CA ALA A 282 1.19 -15.10 -17.36
C ALA A 282 0.99 -16.60 -17.09
N ALA A 283 0.09 -17.26 -17.81
CA ALA A 283 -0.14 -18.70 -17.73
C ALA A 283 1.13 -19.51 -18.07
N SER A 284 1.89 -19.08 -19.07
CA SER A 284 3.16 -19.74 -19.44
C SER A 284 4.25 -19.56 -18.37
N ARG A 285 4.35 -18.36 -17.77
CA ARG A 285 5.26 -18.11 -16.64
C ARG A 285 4.86 -18.94 -15.42
N PHE A 286 3.57 -19.01 -15.16
CA PHE A 286 2.99 -19.79 -14.08
C PHE A 286 3.28 -21.30 -14.27
N ALA A 287 3.06 -21.83 -15.47
CA ALA A 287 3.40 -23.22 -15.80
C ALA A 287 4.90 -23.51 -15.68
N ARG A 288 5.78 -22.55 -16.05
CA ARG A 288 7.24 -22.69 -15.87
C ARG A 288 7.68 -22.64 -14.41
N ALA A 289 6.98 -21.88 -13.57
CA ALA A 289 7.20 -21.80 -12.14
C ALA A 289 6.49 -22.96 -11.40
N GLY A 290 6.49 -24.17 -11.97
CA GLY A 290 5.91 -25.40 -11.43
C GLY A 290 4.37 -25.44 -11.30
N GLY A 291 3.68 -24.49 -11.91
CA GLY A 291 2.24 -24.60 -12.16
C GLY A 291 1.36 -24.51 -10.90
N PRO A 292 0.12 -25.02 -10.98
CA PRO A 292 -0.84 -24.93 -9.88
C PRO A 292 -0.38 -25.70 -8.64
N ASP A 293 0.47 -26.71 -8.82
CA ASP A 293 0.99 -27.55 -7.75
C ASP A 293 1.89 -26.74 -6.80
N LEU A 294 2.72 -25.82 -7.34
CA LEU A 294 3.53 -24.94 -6.50
C LEU A 294 2.72 -23.93 -5.70
N LEU A 295 1.56 -23.48 -6.21
CA LEU A 295 0.65 -22.66 -5.40
C LEU A 295 0.00 -23.46 -4.27
N VAL A 296 -0.32 -24.73 -4.52
CA VAL A 296 -0.90 -25.62 -3.51
C VAL A 296 0.15 -25.92 -2.43
N GLU A 297 1.38 -26.21 -2.82
CA GLU A 297 2.50 -26.38 -1.88
C GLU A 297 2.71 -25.12 -1.03
N ALA A 298 2.79 -23.94 -1.65
CA ALA A 298 2.94 -22.68 -0.93
C ALA A 298 1.73 -22.39 -0.01
N ALA A 299 0.51 -22.69 -0.44
CA ALA A 299 -0.69 -22.55 0.38
C ALA A 299 -0.67 -23.51 1.58
N LEU A 300 -0.20 -24.75 1.39
CA LEU A 300 -0.05 -25.73 2.47
C LEU A 300 1.04 -25.32 3.47
N GLU A 301 2.18 -24.80 2.99
CA GLU A 301 3.22 -24.25 3.86
C GLU A 301 2.70 -23.06 4.68
N ALA A 302 1.95 -22.15 4.07
CA ALA A 302 1.31 -21.03 4.76
C ALA A 302 0.28 -21.48 5.80
N VAL A 303 -0.49 -22.55 5.53
CA VAL A 303 -1.39 -23.16 6.51
C VAL A 303 -0.59 -23.72 7.69
N VAL A 304 0.51 -24.43 7.44
CA VAL A 304 1.37 -25.00 8.49
C VAL A 304 1.95 -23.90 9.38
N GLU A 305 2.44 -22.81 8.79
CA GLU A 305 2.94 -21.65 9.54
C GLU A 305 1.84 -20.97 10.36
N SER A 306 0.67 -20.76 9.77
CA SER A 306 -0.48 -20.14 10.44
C SER A 306 -0.97 -20.99 11.62
N VAL A 307 -0.99 -22.33 11.47
CA VAL A 307 -1.33 -23.26 12.55
C VAL A 307 -0.31 -23.20 13.68
N ARG A 308 1.00 -23.19 13.37
CA ARG A 308 2.06 -23.03 14.38
C ARG A 308 1.92 -21.72 15.15
N ARG A 309 1.63 -20.62 14.46
CA ARG A 309 1.42 -19.31 15.08
C ARG A 309 0.16 -19.29 15.95
N ARG A 310 -0.93 -19.90 15.50
CA ARG A 310 -2.15 -20.07 16.29
C ARG A 310 -1.90 -20.88 17.56
N ASP A 311 -1.14 -21.96 17.47
CA ASP A 311 -0.81 -22.80 18.62
C ASP A 311 0.10 -22.07 19.62
N ALA A 312 1.03 -21.22 19.14
CA ALA A 312 1.82 -20.32 20.00
C ALA A 312 0.92 -19.29 20.72
N LEU A 313 0.00 -18.63 20.01
CA LEU A 313 -0.96 -17.71 20.64
C LEU A 313 -1.88 -18.43 21.64
N GLN A 314 -2.26 -19.67 21.36
CA GLN A 314 -3.06 -20.49 22.28
C GLN A 314 -2.29 -20.79 23.57
N GLN A 315 -0.98 -21.05 23.47
CA GLN A 315 -0.10 -21.20 24.64
C GLN A 315 0.00 -19.88 25.43
N GLU A 316 0.19 -18.75 24.76
CA GLU A 316 0.22 -17.43 25.38
C GLU A 316 -1.10 -17.08 26.09
N LEU A 317 -2.25 -17.38 25.46
CA LEU A 317 -3.56 -17.24 26.08
C LEU A 317 -3.68 -18.10 27.34
N SER A 318 -3.28 -19.37 27.27
CA SER A 318 -3.35 -20.27 28.43
C SER A 318 -2.47 -19.79 29.60
N ALA A 319 -1.29 -19.24 29.29
CA ALA A 319 -0.39 -18.65 30.27
C ALA A 319 -0.97 -17.36 30.87
N ALA A 320 -1.54 -16.49 30.04
CA ALA A 320 -2.16 -15.23 30.48
C ALA A 320 -3.43 -15.47 31.30
N VAL A 321 -4.25 -16.47 30.96
CA VAL A 321 -5.41 -16.88 31.78
C VAL A 321 -4.95 -17.40 33.13
N SER A 322 -3.91 -18.24 33.16
CA SER A 322 -3.35 -18.75 34.43
C SER A 322 -2.83 -17.60 35.30
N ALA A 323 -2.06 -16.67 34.72
CA ALA A 323 -1.57 -15.49 35.42
C ALA A 323 -2.68 -14.55 35.91
N LEU A 324 -3.81 -14.49 35.21
CA LEU A 324 -4.96 -13.68 35.61
C LEU A 324 -5.71 -14.30 36.79
N GLN A 325 -5.72 -15.63 36.94
CA GLN A 325 -6.34 -16.31 38.09
C GLN A 325 -5.64 -15.98 39.41
N ASP A 326 -4.34 -15.73 39.36
CA ASP A 326 -3.52 -15.39 40.54
C ASP A 326 -3.55 -13.89 40.89
N GLU A 327 -4.08 -13.02 40.02
CA GLU A 327 -4.12 -11.56 40.23
C GLU A 327 -5.38 -11.10 40.98
N PRO A 328 -5.25 -10.20 41.98
CA PRO A 328 -6.41 -9.67 42.69
C PRO A 328 -7.32 -8.83 41.77
N PRO A 329 -8.64 -8.85 42.00
CA PRO A 329 -9.58 -8.07 41.22
C PRO A 329 -9.26 -6.56 41.34
N GLY A 330 -9.17 -5.88 40.19
CA GLY A 330 -8.87 -4.44 40.11
C GLY A 330 -7.38 -4.09 39.97
N SER A 331 -6.48 -5.09 39.98
CA SER A 331 -5.06 -4.87 39.65
C SER A 331 -4.87 -4.30 38.23
N GLN A 332 -3.97 -3.33 38.08
CA GLN A 332 -3.57 -2.80 36.78
C GLN A 332 -3.00 -3.91 35.89
N LYS A 333 -2.21 -4.82 36.47
CA LYS A 333 -1.68 -6.00 35.76
C LYS A 333 -2.80 -6.92 35.29
N GLY A 334 -3.87 -7.07 36.08
CA GLY A 334 -5.07 -7.78 35.65
C GLY A 334 -5.83 -7.10 34.51
N ALA A 335 -5.79 -5.76 34.40
CA ALA A 335 -6.34 -5.04 33.25
C ALA A 335 -5.48 -5.23 31.99
N GLU A 336 -4.15 -5.16 32.13
CA GLU A 336 -3.21 -5.40 31.02
C GLU A 336 -3.29 -6.83 30.49
N LEU A 337 -3.35 -7.83 31.38
CA LEU A 337 -3.53 -9.24 31.00
C LEU A 337 -4.83 -9.45 30.23
N ARG A 338 -5.94 -8.83 30.67
CA ARG A 338 -7.21 -8.87 29.92
C ARG A 338 -7.12 -8.19 28.55
N GLY A 339 -6.40 -7.09 28.44
CA GLY A 339 -6.11 -6.44 27.16
C GLY A 339 -5.31 -7.34 26.21
N ARG A 340 -4.26 -8.01 26.72
CA ARG A 340 -3.48 -8.99 25.94
C ARG A 340 -4.33 -10.20 25.52
N LEU A 341 -5.17 -10.73 26.40
CA LEU A 341 -6.11 -11.80 26.06
C LEU A 341 -7.05 -11.39 24.93
N ALA A 342 -7.60 -10.18 24.96
CA ALA A 342 -8.48 -9.67 23.91
C ALA A 342 -7.77 -9.53 22.55
N LEU A 343 -6.52 -9.03 22.54
CA LEU A 343 -5.71 -8.94 21.33
C LEU A 343 -5.36 -10.31 20.77
N ALA A 344 -4.90 -11.24 21.61
CA ALA A 344 -4.55 -12.60 21.19
C ALA A 344 -5.77 -13.36 20.64
N HIS A 345 -6.97 -13.18 21.23
CA HIS A 345 -8.20 -13.72 20.66
C HIS A 345 -8.54 -13.15 19.28
N LYS A 346 -8.32 -11.85 19.08
CA LYS A 346 -8.51 -11.20 17.77
C LYS A 346 -7.53 -11.76 16.73
N GLU A 347 -6.25 -11.85 17.08
CA GLU A 347 -5.22 -12.40 16.19
C GLU A 347 -5.48 -13.87 15.84
N MET A 348 -5.95 -14.68 16.79
CA MET A 348 -6.37 -16.06 16.51
C MET A 348 -7.53 -16.15 15.54
N ALA A 349 -8.51 -15.24 15.62
CA ALA A 349 -9.63 -15.21 14.70
C ALA A 349 -9.18 -14.83 13.28
N GLU A 350 -8.25 -13.88 13.15
CA GLU A 350 -7.64 -13.50 11.87
C GLU A 350 -6.84 -14.68 11.27
N LEU A 351 -6.01 -15.35 12.06
CA LEU A 351 -5.28 -16.54 11.61
C LEU A 351 -6.21 -17.68 11.18
N GLN A 352 -7.32 -17.89 11.90
CA GLN A 352 -8.29 -18.91 11.52
C GLN A 352 -8.95 -18.58 10.16
N ALA A 353 -9.30 -17.32 9.93
CA ALA A 353 -9.84 -16.88 8.64
C ALA A 353 -8.83 -17.08 7.50
N ASP A 354 -7.54 -16.86 7.75
CA ASP A 354 -6.49 -17.07 6.75
C ASP A 354 -6.24 -18.57 6.48
N ILE A 355 -6.24 -19.40 7.53
CA ILE A 355 -6.21 -20.86 7.38
C ILE A 355 -7.39 -21.34 6.52
N ASP A 356 -8.59 -20.85 6.77
CA ASP A 356 -9.79 -21.24 6.03
C ASP A 356 -9.72 -20.83 4.56
N LYS A 357 -9.19 -19.64 4.25
CA LYS A 357 -8.95 -19.18 2.86
C LYS A 357 -7.96 -20.08 2.13
N GLN A 358 -6.83 -20.40 2.76
CA GLN A 358 -5.81 -21.25 2.13
C GLN A 358 -6.33 -22.68 1.93
N LEU A 359 -7.04 -23.24 2.92
CA LEU A 359 -7.68 -24.54 2.77
C LEU A 359 -8.77 -24.54 1.69
N ALA A 360 -9.49 -23.43 1.48
CA ALA A 360 -10.45 -23.31 0.39
C ALA A 360 -9.76 -23.36 -0.99
N LEU A 361 -8.59 -22.73 -1.13
CA LEU A 361 -7.78 -22.83 -2.36
C LEU A 361 -7.33 -24.28 -2.62
N VAL A 362 -6.82 -24.96 -1.60
CA VAL A 362 -6.41 -26.37 -1.70
C VAL A 362 -7.61 -27.26 -2.07
N ARG A 363 -8.77 -27.09 -1.42
CA ARG A 363 -9.99 -27.85 -1.73
C ARG A 363 -10.48 -27.59 -3.15
N ALA A 364 -10.43 -26.35 -3.63
CA ALA A 364 -10.82 -26.01 -5.00
C ALA A 364 -9.89 -26.66 -6.03
N TRP A 365 -8.58 -26.72 -5.73
CA TRP A 365 -7.62 -27.44 -6.57
C TRP A 365 -7.88 -28.96 -6.57
N VAL A 366 -8.07 -29.58 -5.39
CA VAL A 366 -8.41 -31.02 -5.29
C VAL A 366 -9.70 -31.34 -6.03
N ALA A 367 -10.74 -30.50 -5.91
CA ALA A 367 -12.00 -30.67 -6.62
C ALA A 367 -11.81 -30.62 -8.13
N ARG A 368 -10.97 -29.70 -8.63
CA ARG A 368 -10.63 -29.59 -10.05
C ARG A 368 -9.90 -30.84 -10.57
N GLU A 369 -8.88 -31.32 -9.86
CA GLU A 369 -8.13 -32.52 -10.25
C GLU A 369 -9.02 -33.78 -10.23
N SER A 370 -9.86 -33.92 -9.20
CA SER A 370 -10.78 -35.06 -9.11
C SER A 370 -11.92 -35.04 -10.16
N GLY A 371 -12.31 -33.86 -10.64
CA GLY A 371 -13.37 -33.68 -11.64
C GLY A 371 -12.90 -33.67 -13.10
N GLY A 372 -11.59 -33.59 -13.36
CA GLY A 372 -11.01 -33.50 -14.71
C GLY A 372 -10.82 -34.83 -15.45
N GLY A 373 -11.30 -35.94 -14.89
CA GLY A 373 -11.15 -37.30 -15.42
C GLY A 373 -12.38 -37.89 -16.12
N SER A 374 -13.25 -37.09 -16.71
CA SER A 374 -14.39 -37.55 -17.53
C SER A 374 -14.31 -37.10 -18.97
#